data_AF-A4WM60-F1
#
_entry.id   AF-A4WM60-F1
#
_cell.length_a   1.000
_cell.length_b   1.000
_cell.length_c   1.000
_cell.angle_alpha   90.00
_cell.angle_beta   90.00
_cell.angle_gamma   90.00
#
_symmetry.space_group_name_H-M   'P 1'
#
loop_
_entity.id
_entity.type
_entity.pdbx_description
1 polymer ?
#
loop_
_entity_poly.entity_id
_entity_poly.type
_entity_poly.pdbx_seq_one_letter_code
_entity_poly.pdbx_strand_id
1 'polypeptide(L)'
;MSLYVLEDKGLYIECDMEYGPEKDISCTVKGVTQQCVEEAVRKTGYSAYMKIEGNRLLLSTSVFKAGKTPGELIKEIFFYLRLC
;
A
#
# COMPACT_ATOMS: atom_id res chain seq x y z
N MET A 1 18.13 3.26 1.08
CA MET A 1 16.94 2.51 1.55
C MET A 1 16.08 3.44 2.36
N SER A 2 14.94 3.86 1.81
CA SER A 2 13.94 4.65 2.52
C SER A 2 12.77 3.73 2.82
N LEU A 3 12.75 3.16 4.02
CA LEU A 3 11.63 2.35 4.49
C LEU A 3 10.57 3.25 5.08
N TYR A 4 9.32 3.06 4.66
CA TYR A 4 8.17 3.79 5.18
C TYR A 4 7.31 2.81 5.97
N VAL A 5 7.32 2.98 7.30
CA VAL A 5 6.65 2.07 8.23
C VAL A 5 5.50 2.80 8.91
N LEU A 6 4.34 2.17 8.92
CA LEU A 6 3.15 2.59 9.67
C LEU A 6 2.69 1.43 10.56
N GLU A 7 2.52 1.69 11.85
CA GLU A 7 2.05 0.71 12.82
C GLU A 7 0.95 1.32 13.70
N ASP A 8 -0.15 0.58 13.91
CA ASP A 8 -1.22 0.96 14.84
C ASP A 8 -1.95 -0.29 15.34
N LYS A 9 -2.02 -0.51 16.67
CA LYS A 9 -2.80 -1.58 17.31
C LYS A 9 -2.69 -2.98 16.67
N GLY A 10 -1.48 -3.37 16.25
CA GLY A 10 -1.21 -4.67 15.64
C GLY A 10 -1.33 -4.70 14.12
N LEU A 11 -1.86 -3.65 13.49
CA LEU A 11 -1.72 -3.38 12.06
C LEU A 11 -0.31 -2.87 11.80
N TYR A 12 0.35 -3.45 10.80
CA TYR A 12 1.70 -3.09 10.42
C TYR A 12 1.82 -3.03 8.89
N ILE A 13 2.26 -1.90 8.38
CA ILE A 13 2.59 -1.66 6.98
C ILE A 13 4.05 -1.25 6.90
N GLU A 14 4.82 -1.97 6.09
CA GLU A 14 6.21 -1.64 5.79
C GLU A 14 6.38 -1.55 4.29
N CYS A 15 6.67 -0.36 3.78
CA CYS A 15 6.86 -0.12 2.36
C CYS A 15 8.32 0.23 2.07
N ASP A 16 8.92 -0.52 1.14
CA ASP A 16 10.19 -0.14 0.55
C ASP A 16 9.95 0.96 -0.50
N MET A 17 10.16 2.21 -0.10
CA MET A 17 9.99 3.38 -0.97
C MET A 17 11.25 3.65 -1.80
N GLU A 18 11.76 2.63 -2.48
CA GLU A 18 12.82 2.82 -3.45
C GLU A 18 12.25 3.37 -4.76
N TYR A 19 12.25 4.70 -4.88
CA TYR A 19 11.81 5.41 -6.07
C TYR A 19 12.81 5.20 -7.21
N GLY A 20 12.54 4.22 -8.08
CA GLY A 20 13.23 4.03 -9.35
C GLY A 20 12.24 4.15 -10.51
N PRO A 21 12.66 4.67 -11.69
CA PRO A 21 11.87 4.52 -12.89
C PRO A 21 11.63 3.03 -13.12
N GLU A 22 10.37 2.62 -13.24
CA GLU A 22 9.93 1.23 -13.43
C GLU A 22 10.10 0.29 -12.22
N LYS A 23 10.38 0.83 -11.02
CA LYS A 23 10.28 0.05 -9.78
C LYS A 23 8.90 0.17 -9.16
N ASP A 24 8.29 -0.97 -8.83
CA ASP A 24 7.10 -1.03 -7.99
C ASP A 24 7.52 -0.97 -6.52
N ILE A 25 6.79 -0.17 -5.75
CA ILE A 25 6.95 -0.05 -4.30
C ILE A 25 6.35 -1.29 -3.65
N SER A 26 7.16 -2.05 -2.93
CA SER A 26 6.70 -3.25 -2.24
C SER A 26 6.35 -2.92 -0.79
N CYS A 27 5.08 -3.09 -0.44
CA CYS A 27 4.56 -2.94 0.91
C CYS A 27 4.20 -4.28 1.52
N THR A 28 4.77 -4.63 2.67
CA THR A 28 4.36 -5.77 3.47
C THR A 28 3.26 -5.34 4.43
N VAL A 29 2.11 -5.99 4.38
CA VAL A 29 0.98 -5.75 5.28
C VAL A 29 0.88 -6.91 6.27
N LYS A 30 0.79 -6.62 7.57
CA LYS A 30 0.61 -7.59 8.66
C LYS A 30 -0.44 -7.09 9.65
N GLY A 31 -1.07 -8.03 10.37
CA GLY A 31 -2.10 -7.72 11.37
C GLY A 31 -3.54 -7.66 10.86
N VAL A 32 -3.75 -7.89 9.56
CA VAL A 32 -5.06 -7.90 8.91
C VAL A 32 -5.19 -9.10 7.98
N THR A 33 -6.43 -9.51 7.70
CA THR A 33 -6.71 -10.57 6.73
C THR A 33 -6.58 -10.05 5.30
N GLN A 34 -6.32 -10.97 4.35
CA GLN A 34 -6.21 -10.62 2.94
C GLN A 34 -7.48 -9.93 2.40
N GLN A 35 -8.66 -10.34 2.85
CA GLN A 35 -9.94 -9.72 2.49
C GLN A 35 -9.99 -8.24 2.86
N CYS A 36 -9.48 -7.85 4.03
CA CYS A 36 -9.39 -6.46 4.44
C CYS A 36 -8.46 -5.65 3.54
N VAL A 37 -7.34 -6.23 3.13
CA VAL A 37 -6.40 -5.58 2.20
C VAL A 37 -7.05 -5.38 0.83
N GLU A 38 -7.73 -6.40 0.32
CA GLU A 38 -8.46 -6.31 -0.96
C GLU A 38 -9.57 -5.25 -0.91
N GLU A 39 -10.33 -5.20 0.19
CA GLU A 39 -11.38 -4.19 0.35
C GLU A 39 -10.80 -2.78 0.48
N ALA A 40 -9.72 -2.61 1.26
CA ALA A 40 -9.02 -1.34 1.39
C ALA A 40 -8.50 -0.84 0.04
N VAL A 41 -7.83 -1.71 -0.73
CA VAL A 41 -7.34 -1.37 -2.08
C VAL A 41 -8.51 -1.02 -2.99
N ARG A 42 -9.61 -1.77 -2.96
CA ARG A 42 -10.81 -1.48 -3.75
C ARG A 42 -11.44 -0.14 -3.38
N LYS A 43 -11.45 0.22 -2.10
CA LYS A 43 -11.96 1.50 -1.59
C LYS A 43 -11.13 2.70 -2.03
N THR A 44 -9.82 2.53 -2.21
CA THR A 44 -8.97 3.62 -2.75
C THR A 44 -9.31 4.00 -4.19
N GLY A 45 -9.86 3.08 -4.98
CA GLY A 45 -10.12 3.28 -6.41
C GLY A 45 -8.87 3.24 -7.30
N TYR A 46 -7.69 2.97 -6.74
CA TYR A 46 -6.41 2.88 -7.48
C TYR A 46 -5.96 1.43 -7.67
N SER A 47 -6.88 0.46 -7.64
CA SER A 47 -6.59 -0.96 -7.83
C SER A 47 -5.83 -1.26 -9.14
N ALA A 48 -5.98 -0.42 -10.16
CA ALA A 48 -5.24 -0.54 -11.42
C ALA A 48 -3.73 -0.32 -11.28
N TYR A 49 -3.29 0.37 -10.22
CA TYR A 49 -1.89 0.66 -9.91
C TYR A 49 -1.37 -0.17 -8.74
N MET A 50 -2.17 -1.12 -8.25
CA MET A 50 -1.85 -1.90 -7.07
C MET A 50 -2.06 -3.38 -7.32
N LYS A 51 -1.14 -4.21 -6.85
CA LYS A 51 -1.21 -5.66 -6.98
C LYS A 51 -0.99 -6.31 -5.63
N ILE A 52 -1.89 -7.19 -5.24
CA ILE A 52 -1.79 -7.94 -3.99
C ILE A 52 -1.18 -9.30 -4.31
N GLU A 53 -0.03 -9.61 -3.72
CA GLU A 53 0.65 -10.90 -3.80
C GLU A 53 0.81 -11.48 -2.38
N GLY A 54 -0.19 -12.26 -1.97
CA GLY A 54 -0.25 -12.82 -0.61
C GLY A 54 -0.35 -11.70 0.44
N ASN A 55 0.69 -11.57 1.28
CA ASN A 55 0.80 -10.50 2.29
C ASN A 55 1.54 -9.25 1.80
N ARG A 56 1.88 -9.20 0.51
CA ARG A 56 2.55 -8.05 -0.10
C ARG A 56 1.58 -7.27 -0.98
N LEU A 57 1.67 -5.96 -0.90
CA LEU A 57 0.98 -5.00 -1.73
C LEU A 57 2.05 -4.28 -2.56
N LEU A 58 2.04 -4.51 -3.86
CA LEU A 58 2.89 -3.83 -4.82
C LEU A 58 2.15 -2.60 -5.32
N LEU A 59 2.74 -1.41 -5.19
CA LEU A 59 2.22 -0.16 -5.75
C LEU A 59 3.10 0.29 -6.91
N SER A 60 2.50 0.51 -8.06
CA SER A 60 3.24 1.01 -9.21
C SER A 60 3.53 2.49 -9.08
N THR A 61 4.78 2.87 -9.35
CA THR A 61 5.21 4.27 -9.43
C THR A 61 4.51 5.04 -10.56
N SER A 62 3.81 4.35 -11.46
CA SER A 62 2.89 4.97 -12.42
C SER A 62 1.76 5.76 -11.76
N VAL A 63 1.46 5.54 -10.47
CA VAL A 63 0.44 6.30 -9.75
C VAL A 63 0.74 7.79 -9.66
N PHE A 64 2.01 8.18 -9.72
CA PHE A 64 2.42 9.58 -9.84
C PHE A 64 1.81 10.26 -11.09
N LYS A 65 1.66 9.51 -12.20
CA LYS A 65 1.02 10.01 -13.43
C LYS A 65 -0.49 10.20 -13.26
N ALA A 66 -1.10 9.48 -12.33
CA ALA A 66 -2.51 9.63 -11.96
C ALA A 66 -2.74 10.78 -10.96
N GLY A 67 -1.70 11.55 -10.61
CA GLY A 67 -1.81 12.72 -9.73
C GLY A 67 -1.85 12.41 -8.25
N LYS A 68 -1.47 11.19 -7.83
CA LYS A 68 -1.43 10.79 -6.41
C LYS A 68 -0.07 10.21 -6.06
N THR A 69 0.42 10.51 -4.86
CA THR A 69 1.69 9.94 -4.40
C THR A 69 1.47 8.56 -3.78
N PRO A 70 2.43 7.63 -3.91
CA PRO A 70 2.35 6.34 -3.24
C PRO A 70 2.29 6.50 -1.72
N GLY A 71 2.95 7.52 -1.15
CA GLY A 71 2.84 7.83 0.28
C GLY A 71 1.42 8.20 0.73
N GLU A 72 0.68 8.97 -0.07
CA GLU A 72 -0.74 9.25 0.20
C GLU A 72 -1.60 7.99 0.10
N LEU A 73 -1.36 7.16 -0.92
CA LEU A 73 -2.06 5.89 -1.07
C LEU A 73 -1.81 4.95 0.10
N ILE A 74 -0.56 4.83 0.55
CA ILE A 74 -0.20 4.00 1.70
C ILE A 74 -0.92 4.50 2.95
N LYS A 75 -0.97 5.82 3.19
CA LYS A 75 -1.72 6.39 4.32
C LYS A 75 -3.21 6.10 4.23
N GLU A 76 -3.80 6.22 3.04
CA GLU A 76 -5.23 5.99 2.81
C GLU A 76 -5.59 4.51 3.01
N ILE A 77 -4.76 3.59 2.50
CA ILE A 77 -4.90 2.15 2.72
C ILE A 77 -4.76 1.84 4.20
N PHE A 78 -3.75 2.39 4.88
CA PHE A 78 -3.55 2.20 6.30
C PHE A 78 -4.77 2.67 7.11
N PHE A 79 -5.39 3.79 6.71
CA PHE A 79 -6.63 4.27 7.33
C PHE A 79 -7.80 3.29 7.12
N TYR A 80 -7.98 2.76 5.91
CA TYR A 80 -9.01 1.74 5.65
C TYR A 80 -8.76 0.44 6.38
N LEU A 81 -7.50 0.00 6.46
CA LEU A 81 -7.12 -1.22 7.19
C LEU A 81 -7.37 -1.10 8.69
N ARG A 82 -7.24 0.10 9.25
CA ARG A 82 -7.57 0.38 10.65
C ARG A 82 -9.08 0.25 10.95
N LEU A 83 -9.92 0.33 9.93
CA LEU A 83 -11.38 0.25 10.06
C LEU A 83 -11.94 -1.17 9.93
N CYS A 84 -11.11 -2.20 9.75
CA CYS A 84 -11.55 -3.53 9.30
C CYS A 84 -11.85 -4.57 10.42
#